data_AF-A0A966DE99-F1
#
_entry.id   AF-A0A966DE99-F1
#
_cell.length_a   1.000
_cell.length_b   1.000
_cell.length_c   1.000
_cell.angle_alpha   90.00
_cell.angle_beta   90.00
_cell.angle_gamma   90.00
#
_symmetry.space_group_name_H-M   'P 1'
#
loop_
_entity.id
_entity.type
_entity.pdbx_description
1 polymer ?
#
loop_
_entity_poly.entity_id
_entity_poly.type
_entity_poly.pdbx_seq_one_letter_code
_entity_poly.pdbx_strand_id
1 'polypeptide(L)' 'MGCGKGRAMYTFAQHGFSTVHGMDISEELVTIANKNFTLLQTGSCQAYVADALEFKNYADYNIFYFFNPFPEEVF' A
#
# COMPACT_ATOMS: atom_id res chain seq x y z
N MET A 1 3.40 -3.13 0.15
CA MET A 1 2.96 -4.47 0.58
C MET A 1 2.64 -4.40 2.07
N GLY A 2 1.44 -4.85 2.48
CA GLY A 2 0.91 -4.61 3.83
C GLY A 2 0.58 -3.13 4.04
N CYS A 3 -0.37 -2.57 3.29
CA CYS A 3 -0.61 -1.13 3.30
C CYS A 3 -1.28 -0.60 4.57
N GLY A 4 -1.90 -1.46 5.37
CA GLY A 4 -2.68 -1.07 6.54
C GLY A 4 -3.65 0.06 6.20
N LYS A 5 -3.63 1.12 7.02
CA LYS A 5 -4.48 2.32 6.81
C LYS A 5 -3.92 3.35 5.82
N GLY A 6 -2.85 3.03 5.08
CA GLY A 6 -2.35 3.85 3.98
C GLY A 6 -1.34 4.95 4.34
N ARG A 7 -0.80 5.00 5.57
CA ARG A 7 0.10 6.09 6.00
C ARG A 7 1.36 6.20 5.14
N ALA A 8 2.07 5.10 4.90
CA ALA A 8 3.27 5.10 4.07
C ALA A 8 2.95 5.53 2.63
N MET A 9 1.83 5.03 2.09
CA MET A 9 1.38 5.37 0.74
C MET A 9 1.12 6.87 0.58
N TYR A 10 0.40 7.46 1.53
CA TYR A 10 0.18 8.90 1.57
C TYR A 10 1.50 9.67 1.58
N THR A 11 2.46 9.27 2.43
CA THR A 11 3.80 9.89 2.44
C THR A 11 4.46 9.82 1.07
N PHE A 12 4.42 8.68 0.37
CA PHE A 12 5.00 8.56 -0.97
C PHE A 12 4.32 9.48 -1.98
N ALA A 13 2.99 9.56 -1.96
CA ALA A 13 2.26 10.49 -2.83
C ALA A 13 2.67 11.96 -2.60
N GLN A 14 2.94 12.35 -1.35
CA GLN A 14 3.45 13.70 -1.04
C GLN A 14 4.90 13.94 -1.52
N HIS A 15 5.66 12.89 -1.83
CA HIS A 15 7.04 12.96 -2.31
C HIS A 15 7.15 12.69 -3.82
N GLY A 16 6.08 12.93 -4.58
CA GLY A 16 6.12 12.94 -6.05
C GLY A 16 5.96 11.57 -6.71
N PHE A 17 5.56 10.53 -5.95
CA PHE A 17 5.23 9.25 -6.56
C PHE A 17 3.91 9.37 -7.33
N SER A 18 3.96 9.11 -8.64
CA SER A 18 2.82 9.26 -9.55
C SER A 18 1.73 8.22 -9.34
N THR A 19 2.10 7.03 -8.85
CA THR A 19 1.18 5.92 -8.61
C THR A 19 1.65 5.13 -7.40
N VAL A 20 0.76 4.93 -6.44
CA VAL A 20 1.05 4.25 -5.18
C VAL A 20 -0.07 3.26 -4.91
N HIS A 21 0.21 1.99 -5.19
CA HIS A 21 -0.73 0.91 -4.90
C HIS A 21 -0.33 0.13 -3.66
N GLY A 22 -1.32 -0.14 -2.81
CA GLY A 22 -1.19 -0.88 -1.57
C GLY A 22 -2.02 -2.15 -1.62
N MET A 23 -1.49 -3.21 -1.02
CA MET A 23 -2.23 -4.46 -0.81
C MET A 23 -2.23 -4.78 0.67
N ASP A 24 -3.37 -5.21 1.17
CA ASP A 24 -3.55 -5.75 2.52
C ASP A 24 -4.59 -6.88 2.46
N ILE A 25 -4.47 -7.87 3.33
CA ILE A 25 -5.44 -8.97 3.43
C ILE A 25 -6.71 -8.55 4.17
N SER A 26 -6.63 -7.49 4.99
CA SER A 26 -7.78 -6.99 5.76
C SER A 26 -8.63 -6.03 4.93
N GLU A 27 -9.85 -6.45 4.62
CA GLU A 27 -10.86 -5.60 3.96
C GLU A 27 -11.18 -4.32 4.75
N GLU A 28 -11.22 -4.41 6.07
CA GLU A 28 -11.45 -3.25 6.95
C GLU A 28 -10.34 -2.20 6.77
N LEU A 29 -9.07 -2.63 6.81
CA LEU A 29 -7.94 -1.72 6.67
C LEU A 29 -7.90 -1.07 5.28
N VAL A 30 -8.18 -1.84 4.23
CA VAL A 30 -8.27 -1.32 2.86
C VAL A 30 -9.38 -0.29 2.71
N THR A 31 -10.55 -0.55 3.29
CA THR A 31 -11.68 0.39 3.28
C THR A 31 -11.31 1.69 3.98
N ILE A 32 -10.67 1.61 5.15
CA ILE A 32 -10.20 2.78 5.89
C ILE A 32 -9.13 3.53 5.09
N ALA A 33 -8.17 2.83 4.47
CA ALA A 33 -7.12 3.45 3.66
C ALA A 33 -7.69 4.25 2.50
N ASN A 34 -8.60 3.67 1.72
CA ASN A 34 -9.23 4.35 0.60
C ASN A 34 -10.10 5.53 1.04
N LYS A 35 -10.81 5.41 2.18
CA LYS A 35 -11.51 6.56 2.79
C LYS A 35 -10.54 7.69 3.14
N ASN A 36 -9.39 7.36 3.71
CA ASN A 36 -8.36 8.36 4.04
C ASN A 36 -7.83 9.05 2.78
N PHE A 37 -7.57 8.30 1.69
CA PHE A 37 -7.10 8.89 0.43
C PHE A 37 -8.12 9.86 -0.17
N THR A 38 -9.40 9.53 -0.10
CA THR A 38 -10.48 10.45 -0.52
C THR A 38 -10.51 11.72 0.34
N LEU A 39 -10.45 11.59 1.67
CA LEU A 39 -10.47 12.74 2.59
C LEU A 39 -9.24 13.64 2.44
N LEU A 40 -8.08 13.05 2.15
CA LEU A 40 -6.81 13.73 1.94
C LEU A 40 -6.59 14.13 0.46
N GLN A 41 -7.58 13.93 -0.41
CA GLN A 41 -7.53 14.27 -1.84
C GLN A 41 -6.30 13.71 -2.56
N THR A 42 -5.89 12.50 -2.20
CA THR A 42 -4.68 11.84 -2.73
C THR A 42 -5.05 10.87 -3.85
N GLY A 43 -5.19 11.40 -5.07
CA GLY A 43 -5.62 10.63 -6.24
C GLY A 43 -4.61 9.61 -6.79
N SER A 44 -3.35 9.68 -6.38
CA SER A 44 -2.31 8.72 -6.78
C SER A 44 -2.27 7.46 -5.90
N CYS A 45 -3.09 7.39 -4.84
CA CYS A 45 -3.12 6.27 -3.91
C CYS A 45 -4.36 5.40 -4.10
N GLN A 46 -4.16 4.08 -4.15
CA GLN A 46 -5.25 3.11 -4.14
C GLN A 46 -4.85 1.85 -3.37
N ALA A 47 -5.69 1.40 -2.44
CA ALA A 47 -5.51 0.15 -1.71
C ALA A 47 -6.45 -0.95 -2.23
N TYR A 48 -5.96 -2.18 -2.25
CA TYR A 48 -6.67 -3.38 -2.69
C TYR A 48 -6.64 -4.46 -1.62
N VAL A 49 -7.75 -5.20 -1.49
CA VAL A 49 -7.79 -6.44 -0.71
C VAL A 49 -7.17 -7.54 -1.56
N ALA A 50 -5.95 -7.96 -1.23
CA ALA A 50 -5.23 -8.96 -2.01
C ALA A 50 -4.12 -9.61 -1.19
N ASP A 51 -3.88 -10.90 -1.46
CA ASP A 51 -2.62 -11.54 -1.10
C ASP A 51 -1.53 -11.09 -2.08
N ALA A 52 -0.42 -10.62 -1.53
CA ALA A 52 0.80 -10.33 -2.27
C ALA A 52 1.24 -11.52 -3.15
N LEU A 53 1.11 -12.75 -2.66
CA LEU A 53 1.52 -13.95 -3.39
C LEU A 53 0.72 -14.18 -4.68
N GLU A 54 -0.49 -13.61 -4.77
CA GLU A 54 -1.38 -13.77 -5.93
C GLU A 54 -1.33 -12.60 -6.91
N PHE A 55 -0.69 -11.49 -6.54
CA PHE A 55 -0.56 -10.33 -7.40
C PHE A 55 0.34 -10.62 -8.61
N LYS A 56 -0.13 -10.31 -9.83
CA LYS A 56 0.59 -10.65 -11.08
C LYS A 56 1.23 -9.44 -11.76
N ASN A 57 0.79 -8.25 -11.42
CA ASN A 57 1.12 -7.00 -12.10
C ASN A 57 2.37 -6.31 -11.52
N TYR A 58 3.32 -7.08 -10.99
CA TYR A 58 4.54 -6.52 -10.39
C TYR A 58 5.37 -5.71 -11.38
N ALA A 59 5.36 -6.08 -12.66
CA ALA A 59 6.09 -5.37 -13.71
C ALA A 59 5.61 -3.91 -13.94
N ASP A 60 4.43 -3.54 -13.43
CA ASP A 60 3.88 -2.19 -13.58
C ASP A 60 4.49 -1.19 -12.60
N TYR A 61 5.38 -1.63 -11.69
CA TYR A 61 6.00 -0.81 -10.65
C TYR A 61 7.52 -0.88 -10.68
N ASN A 62 8.15 0.20 -10.25
CA ASN A 62 9.60 0.34 -10.17
C ASN A 62 10.14 0.26 -8.73
N ILE A 63 9.28 0.36 -7.72
CA ILE A 63 9.66 0.38 -6.29
C ILE A 63 8.68 -0.50 -5.51
N PHE A 64 9.23 -1.39 -4.69
CA PHE A 64 8.46 -2.23 -3.76
C PHE A 64 8.82 -1.88 -2.32
N TYR A 65 7.81 -1.62 -1.51
CA TYR A 65 7.97 -1.26 -0.10
C TYR A 65 7.28 -2.27 0.81
N PHE A 66 8.01 -2.71 1.84
CA PHE A 66 7.53 -3.60 2.89
C PHE A 66 7.81 -2.94 4.24
N PHE A 67 6.76 -2.72 5.04
CA PHE A 67 6.93 -2.17 6.39
C PHE A 67 7.10 -3.32 7.38
N ASN A 68 8.34 -3.52 7.84
CA ASN A 68 8.69 -4.54 8.83
C ASN A 68 8.14 -5.95 8.51
N PRO A 69 8.50 -6.54 7.35
CA PRO A 69 7.91 -7.81 6.90
C PRO A 69 8.26 -9.01 7.78
N PHE A 70 9.31 -8.91 8.62
CA PHE A 70 9.74 -9.97 9.53
C PHE A 70 9.94 -9.37 10.94
N PRO A 71 9.15 -9.78 11.95
CA PRO A 71 9.26 -9.24 13.31
C PRO A 71 10.45 -9.80 14.10
N GLU A 72 11.11 -10.84 13.61
CA GLU A 72 12.32 -11.44 14.20
C GLU A 72 13.45 -11.54 13.18
N GLU A 73 14.70 -11.40 13.65
CA GLU A 73 15.88 -11.76 12.86
C GLU A 73 15.89 -13.28 12.67
N VAL A 74 15.91 -13.72 11.41
CA VAL A 74 16.10 -15.13 11.06
C VAL A 74 17.61 -15.40 11.12
N PHE A 75 18.07 -16.10 12.17
CA PHE A 75 19.45 -16.55 12.37
C PHE A 75 19.66 -17.99 11.90
#